data_AF-A0A183HJW3-F1
#
_entry.id   AF-A0A183HJW3-F1
#
_cell.length_a   1.000
_cell.length_b   1.000
_cell.length_c   1.000
_cell.angle_alpha   90.00
_cell.angle_beta   90.00
_cell.angle_gamma   90.00
#
_symmetry.space_group_name_H-M   'P 1'
#
loop_
_entity.id
_entity.type
_entity.pdbx_description
1 polymer ?
#
loop_
_entity_poly.entity_id
_entity_poly.type
_entity_poly.pdbx_seq_one_letter_code
_entity_poly.pdbx_strand_id
1 'polypeptide(L)'
;MKRFDIKKFFQICFFVTNTTFLEQQTKLFEKFVGHRWKVVFLSGVMVNTPLVETIKAYDVIIITPQLIVNLLKTCDEGNLPFSLSSFSLIFFDEAHHADGNHPYNVIMYDYHDMKYSGQIPDGKRLPQVVGLTASLGIGNAQNASEAVKHFVKICANLDITVLSYVHENIDELRAFSSIAVDGKTGKCMLIICNRNRKQILNYTFFCF
;
A
#
# COMPACT_ATOMS: atom_id res chain seq x y z
N MET A 1 4.10 19.18 32.74
CA MET A 1 2.94 19.33 31.84
C MET A 1 2.83 18.08 30.98
N LYS A 2 1.99 17.12 31.36
CA LYS A 2 1.81 15.87 30.60
C LYS A 2 1.08 16.23 29.29
N ARG A 3 1.77 16.15 28.16
CA ARG A 3 1.13 16.18 26.83
C ARG A 3 0.18 14.99 26.81
N PHE A 4 -1.12 15.26 26.70
CA PHE A 4 -2.09 14.24 26.42
C PHE A 4 -1.76 13.68 25.03
N ASP A 5 -1.31 12.42 24.97
CA ASP A 5 -1.24 11.66 23.74
C ASP A 5 -2.67 11.52 23.20
N ILE A 6 -3.04 12.38 22.27
CA ILE A 6 -4.22 12.17 21.45
C ILE A 6 -3.95 10.84 20.73
N LYS A 7 -4.71 9.82 21.11
CA LYS A 7 -4.67 8.49 20.51
C LYS A 7 -4.96 8.64 19.00
N LYS A 8 -3.91 8.81 18.18
CA LYS A 8 -4.03 8.84 16.71
C LYS A 8 -4.60 7.49 16.30
N PHE A 9 -5.87 7.47 15.96
CA PHE A 9 -6.54 6.27 15.44
C PHE A 9 -6.24 6.02 13.97
N PHE A 10 -5.70 7.02 13.28
CA PHE A 10 -5.58 7.04 11.84
C PHE A 10 -4.17 7.48 11.42
N GLN A 11 -3.49 6.57 10.73
CA GLN A 11 -2.22 6.84 10.04
C GLN A 11 -2.17 5.99 8.77
N ILE A 12 -1.86 6.62 7.65
CA ILE A 12 -1.80 5.99 6.32
C ILE A 12 -0.35 5.89 5.89
N CYS A 13 0.05 4.72 5.39
CA CYS A 13 1.27 4.54 4.61
C CYS A 13 0.90 4.35 3.14
N PHE A 14 1.56 5.07 2.23
CA PHE A 14 1.42 4.90 0.80
C PHE A 14 2.78 4.56 0.21
N PHE A 15 2.93 3.31 -0.25
CA PHE A 15 4.17 2.88 -0.85
C PHE A 15 4.27 3.29 -2.31
N VAL A 16 5.39 3.91 -2.68
CA VAL A 16 5.72 4.25 -4.07
C VAL A 16 7.06 3.62 -4.43
N THR A 17 7.09 2.85 -5.53
CA THR A 17 8.30 2.18 -6.01
C THR A 17 9.21 3.11 -6.82
N ASN A 18 8.65 4.10 -7.50
CA ASN A 18 9.41 4.99 -8.37
C ASN A 18 9.65 6.38 -7.73
N THR A 19 10.90 6.67 -7.43
CA THR A 19 11.33 7.93 -6.80
C THR A 19 11.15 9.16 -7.71
N THR A 20 11.13 8.99 -9.04
CA THR A 20 10.90 10.12 -9.97
C THR A 20 9.47 10.65 -9.97
N PHE A 21 8.48 9.83 -9.58
CA PHE A 21 7.08 10.26 -9.46
C PHE A 21 6.73 10.83 -8.09
N LEU A 22 7.69 10.77 -7.17
CA LEU A 22 7.37 10.91 -5.75
C LEU A 22 7.12 12.37 -5.34
N GLU A 23 7.82 13.32 -5.96
CA GLU A 23 7.51 14.75 -5.79
C GLU A 23 6.13 15.12 -6.36
N GLN A 24 5.73 14.53 -7.48
CA GLN A 24 4.43 14.79 -8.10
C GLN A 24 3.30 14.25 -7.24
N GLN A 25 3.42 13.01 -6.77
CA GLN A 25 2.43 12.39 -5.89
C GLN A 25 2.30 13.17 -4.58
N THR A 26 3.42 13.59 -3.99
CA THR A 26 3.41 14.41 -2.77
C THR A 26 2.61 15.69 -2.94
N LYS A 27 2.83 16.43 -4.04
CA LYS A 27 2.06 17.66 -4.34
C LYS A 27 0.56 17.39 -4.48
N LEU A 28 0.16 16.26 -5.04
CA LEU A 28 -1.25 15.87 -5.14
C LEU A 28 -1.83 15.58 -3.76
N PHE A 29 -1.16 14.76 -2.94
CA PHE A 29 -1.62 14.47 -1.58
C PHE A 29 -1.71 15.75 -0.74
N GLU A 30 -0.71 16.61 -0.77
CA GLU A 30 -0.76 17.90 -0.06
C GLU A 30 -1.92 18.77 -0.54
N LYS A 31 -2.15 18.85 -1.85
CA LYS A 31 -3.26 19.62 -2.42
C LYS A 31 -4.63 19.09 -1.98
N PHE A 32 -4.84 17.78 -2.02
CA PHE A 32 -6.16 17.19 -1.77
C PHE A 32 -6.44 16.96 -0.29
N VAL A 33 -5.44 16.59 0.52
CA VAL A 33 -5.63 16.18 1.91
C VAL A 33 -4.80 16.96 2.94
N GLY A 34 -3.82 17.76 2.49
CA GLY A 34 -2.93 18.53 3.37
C GLY A 34 -3.62 19.57 4.25
N HIS A 35 -4.82 20.01 3.85
CA HIS A 35 -5.65 20.91 4.66
C HIS A 35 -6.19 20.24 5.95
N ARG A 36 -6.18 18.91 6.03
CA ARG A 36 -6.77 18.12 7.12
C ARG A 36 -5.77 17.20 7.82
N TRP A 37 -4.75 16.74 7.09
CA TRP A 37 -3.79 15.76 7.56
C TRP A 37 -2.37 16.20 7.25
N LYS A 38 -1.44 15.93 8.16
CA LYS A 38 -0.01 16.19 7.95
C LYS A 38 0.53 15.14 6.99
N VAL A 39 0.98 15.58 5.82
CA VAL A 39 1.56 14.75 4.78
C VAL A 39 3.08 14.86 4.83
N VAL A 40 3.80 13.75 4.72
CA VAL A 40 5.25 13.72 4.55
C VAL A 40 5.64 12.71 3.48
N PHE A 41 6.70 13.04 2.76
CA PHE A 41 7.40 12.13 1.88
C PHE A 41 8.74 11.71 2.48
N LEU A 42 9.01 10.40 2.46
CA LEU A 42 10.25 9.80 2.94
C LEU A 42 10.89 8.94 1.84
N SER A 43 12.13 9.25 1.49
CA SER A 43 12.87 8.59 0.42
C SER A 43 14.29 8.29 0.86
N GLY A 44 14.97 7.36 0.17
CA GLY A 44 16.35 6.98 0.48
C GLY A 44 17.36 8.14 0.41
N VAL A 45 16.99 9.30 -0.17
CA VAL A 45 17.83 10.50 -0.20
C VAL A 45 17.85 11.23 1.16
N MET A 46 16.88 10.96 2.05
CA MET A 46 16.71 11.65 3.34
C MET A 46 17.39 10.94 4.53
N VAL A 47 18.55 10.32 4.30
CA VAL A 47 19.27 9.37 5.19
C VAL A 47 19.46 9.85 6.64
N ASN A 48 19.49 11.17 6.90
CA ASN A 48 19.79 11.75 8.21
C ASN A 48 18.55 12.16 9.04
N THR A 49 17.34 11.82 8.59
CA THR A 49 16.11 12.17 9.30
C THR A 49 15.76 11.08 10.33
N PRO A 50 15.34 11.42 11.57
CA PRO A 50 14.87 10.42 12.53
C PRO A 50 13.56 9.79 12.03
N LEU A 51 13.69 8.69 11.29
CA LEU A 51 12.63 8.13 10.46
C LEU A 51 11.39 7.72 11.27
N VAL A 52 11.61 7.03 12.40
CA VAL A 52 10.53 6.58 13.30
C VAL A 52 9.80 7.76 13.93
N GLU A 53 10.52 8.79 14.38
CA GLU A 53 9.92 9.99 14.98
C GLU A 53 9.12 10.78 13.94
N THR A 54 9.65 10.85 12.72
CA THR A 54 8.96 11.47 11.59
C THR A 54 7.67 10.72 11.26
N ILE A 55 7.71 9.40 11.12
CA ILE A 55 6.50 8.60 10.89
C ILE A 55 5.45 8.89 11.98
N LYS A 56 5.84 8.94 13.26
CA LYS A 56 4.91 9.24 14.37
C LYS A 56 4.29 10.65 14.30
N ALA A 57 5.04 11.63 13.80
CA ALA A 57 4.59 13.02 13.74
C ALA A 57 3.54 13.27 12.65
N TYR A 58 3.53 12.49 11.57
CA TYR A 58 2.69 12.70 10.39
C TYR A 58 1.49 11.73 10.32
N ASP A 59 0.49 12.10 9.53
CA ASP A 59 -0.77 11.37 9.36
C ASP A 59 -0.77 10.52 8.08
N VAL A 60 -0.23 11.08 7.00
CA VAL A 60 -0.09 10.42 5.70
C VAL A 60 1.39 10.38 5.35
N ILE A 61 1.92 9.16 5.21
CA ILE A 61 3.32 8.91 4.94
C ILE A 61 3.41 8.32 3.53
N ILE A 62 3.96 9.08 2.58
CA ILE A 62 4.35 8.54 1.28
C ILE A 62 5.81 8.10 1.39
N ILE A 63 6.11 6.84 1.09
CA ILE A 63 7.43 6.27 1.40
C ILE A 63 7.88 5.21 0.41
N THR A 64 9.18 5.12 0.18
CA THR A 64 9.74 3.98 -0.55
C THR A 64 9.75 2.73 0.33
N PRO A 65 9.32 1.56 -0.17
CA PRO A 65 9.14 0.37 0.68
C PRO A 65 10.43 -0.09 1.35
N GLN A 66 11.58 0.12 0.72
CA GLN A 66 12.88 -0.26 1.28
C GLN A 66 13.17 0.43 2.63
N LEU A 67 12.67 1.65 2.87
CA LEU A 67 12.83 2.32 4.16
C LEU A 67 12.08 1.58 5.28
N ILE A 68 10.88 1.07 5.00
CA ILE A 68 10.13 0.27 5.98
C ILE A 68 10.81 -1.09 6.20
N VAL A 69 11.31 -1.74 5.15
CA VAL A 69 12.10 -2.99 5.30
C VAL A 69 13.30 -2.77 6.22
N ASN A 70 14.01 -1.65 6.05
CA ASN A 70 15.16 -1.33 6.90
C ASN A 70 14.74 -1.12 8.36
N LEU A 71 13.63 -0.40 8.60
CA LEU A 71 13.11 -0.19 9.96
C LEU A 71 12.75 -1.49 10.67
N LEU A 72 12.08 -2.41 9.96
CA LEU A 72 11.67 -3.70 10.52
C LEU A 72 12.89 -4.55 10.93
N LYS A 73 13.99 -4.49 10.17
CA LYS A 73 15.25 -5.19 10.50
C LYS A 73 16.01 -4.58 11.69
N THR A 74 15.97 -3.26 11.85
CA THR A 74 16.73 -2.57 12.91
C THR A 74 16.14 -2.74 14.32
N CYS A 75 14.97 -3.39 14.45
CA CYS A 75 14.29 -3.57 15.73
C CYS A 75 15.01 -4.53 16.69
N ASP A 76 16.01 -5.28 16.21
CA ASP A 76 16.80 -6.22 17.02
C ASP A 76 17.88 -5.52 17.90
N GLU A 77 18.17 -4.22 17.68
CA GLU A 77 19.30 -3.51 18.29
C GLU A 77 18.92 -2.51 19.40
N GLY A 78 17.89 -2.81 20.22
CA GLY A 78 17.60 -2.05 21.45
C GLY A 78 17.00 -0.63 21.27
N ASN A 79 16.69 -0.22 20.04
CA ASN A 79 15.91 0.99 19.74
C ASN A 79 14.39 0.70 19.86
N LEU A 80 13.58 1.76 20.00
CA LEU A 80 12.12 1.63 20.10
C LEU A 80 11.57 0.88 18.86
N PRO A 81 11.00 -0.33 19.00
CA PRO A 81 10.70 -1.16 17.85
C PRO A 81 9.62 -0.52 16.99
N PHE A 82 9.92 -0.34 15.71
CA PHE A 82 8.93 0.04 14.72
C PHE A 82 8.04 -1.16 14.43
N SER A 83 6.72 -0.96 14.52
CA SER A 83 5.74 -1.99 14.19
C SER A 83 4.81 -1.49 13.09
N LEU A 84 4.44 -2.38 12.16
CA LEU A 84 3.42 -2.11 11.13
C LEU A 84 2.07 -1.71 11.73
N SER A 85 1.79 -2.11 12.98
CA SER A 85 0.62 -1.67 13.76
C SER A 85 0.64 -0.17 14.13
N SER A 86 1.69 0.56 13.76
CA SER A 86 1.69 2.04 13.78
C SER A 86 0.74 2.60 12.72
N PHE A 87 0.60 1.88 11.60
CA PHE A 87 -0.31 2.25 10.52
C PHE A 87 -1.70 1.65 10.74
N SER A 88 -2.71 2.39 10.28
CA SER A 88 -4.10 1.91 10.21
C SER A 88 -4.48 1.41 8.81
N LEU A 89 -3.78 1.90 7.78
CA LEU A 89 -4.03 1.60 6.37
C LEU A 89 -2.70 1.70 5.60
N ILE A 90 -2.45 0.73 4.73
CA ILE A 90 -1.29 0.67 3.84
C ILE A 90 -1.78 0.53 2.41
N PHE A 91 -1.29 1.40 1.53
CA PHE A 91 -1.47 1.30 0.09
C PHE A 91 -0.19 0.76 -0.56
N PHE A 92 -0.35 -0.23 -1.44
CA PHE A 92 0.69 -0.74 -2.32
C PHE A 92 0.38 -0.29 -3.75
N ASP A 93 1.11 0.70 -4.24
CA ASP A 93 1.06 1.08 -5.66
C ASP A 93 1.82 0.05 -6.51
N GLU A 94 1.34 -0.26 -7.70
CA GLU A 94 1.85 -1.39 -8.51
C GLU A 94 1.95 -2.70 -7.70
N ALA A 95 0.84 -3.03 -7.02
CA ALA A 95 0.75 -4.14 -6.05
C ALA A 95 1.17 -5.52 -6.60
N HIS A 96 1.17 -5.68 -7.93
CA HIS A 96 1.64 -6.90 -8.59
C HIS A 96 3.13 -7.20 -8.33
N HIS A 97 3.91 -6.24 -7.86
CA HIS A 97 5.28 -6.46 -7.41
C HIS A 97 5.41 -7.21 -6.08
N ALA A 98 4.32 -7.47 -5.34
CA ALA A 98 4.35 -8.19 -4.07
C ALA A 98 4.61 -9.70 -4.26
N ASP A 99 5.77 -10.05 -4.80
CA ASP A 99 6.23 -11.42 -5.00
C ASP A 99 7.75 -11.56 -4.77
N GLY A 100 8.20 -12.79 -4.54
CA GLY A 100 9.61 -13.14 -4.39
C GLY A 100 10.30 -12.34 -3.30
N ASN A 101 11.43 -11.70 -3.65
CA ASN A 101 12.22 -10.89 -2.72
C ASN A 101 11.95 -9.39 -2.87
N HIS A 102 10.87 -8.99 -3.55
CA HIS A 102 10.52 -7.58 -3.66
C HIS A 102 10.22 -7.00 -2.26
N PRO A 103 10.61 -5.74 -1.96
CA PRO A 103 10.38 -5.13 -0.65
C PRO A 103 8.93 -5.22 -0.14
N TYR A 104 7.94 -5.18 -1.03
CA TYR A 104 6.53 -5.39 -0.65
C TYR A 104 6.28 -6.75 -0.02
N ASN A 105 6.82 -7.82 -0.62
CA ASN A 105 6.63 -9.16 -0.11
C ASN A 105 7.38 -9.37 1.22
N VAL A 106 8.57 -8.75 1.35
CA VAL A 106 9.32 -8.75 2.61
C VAL A 106 8.51 -8.10 3.73
N ILE A 107 7.95 -6.91 3.50
CA ILE A 107 7.08 -6.23 4.48
C ILE A 107 5.86 -7.07 4.83
N MET A 108 5.28 -7.76 3.84
CA MET A 108 4.14 -8.63 4.08
C MET A 108 4.49 -9.90 4.86
N TYR A 109 5.74 -10.38 4.82
CA TYR A 109 6.18 -11.45 5.71
C TYR A 109 6.10 -11.03 7.18
N ASP A 110 6.58 -9.82 7.53
CA ASP A 110 6.42 -9.27 8.88
C ASP A 110 4.93 -9.09 9.25
N TYR A 111 4.10 -8.63 8.32
CA TYR A 111 2.65 -8.52 8.52
C TYR A 111 2.01 -9.88 8.82
N HIS A 112 2.34 -10.92 8.05
CA HIS A 112 1.81 -12.26 8.23
C HIS A 112 2.31 -12.90 9.52
N ASP A 113 3.59 -12.72 9.84
CA ASP A 113 4.13 -13.18 11.12
C ASP A 113 3.34 -12.57 12.28
N MET A 114 3.19 -11.25 12.32
CA MET A 114 2.36 -10.58 13.33
C MET A 114 0.91 -11.10 13.37
N LYS A 115 0.32 -11.42 12.21
CA LYS A 115 -1.06 -11.94 12.11
C LYS A 115 -1.22 -13.33 12.71
N TYR A 116 -0.26 -14.22 12.48
CA TYR A 116 -0.38 -15.63 12.84
C TYR A 116 0.35 -15.99 14.14
N SER A 117 1.41 -15.27 14.51
CA SER A 117 2.12 -15.43 15.79
C SER A 117 1.41 -14.74 16.96
N GLY A 118 0.42 -13.89 16.68
CA GLY A 118 -0.32 -13.14 17.70
C GLY A 118 0.48 -12.00 18.32
N GLN A 119 1.64 -11.65 17.76
CA GLN A 119 2.53 -10.57 18.22
C GLN A 119 2.03 -9.17 17.83
N ILE A 120 0.72 -8.92 17.96
CA ILE A 120 0.15 -7.59 17.76
C ILE A 120 0.20 -6.87 19.11
N PRO A 121 0.83 -5.68 19.20
CA PRO A 121 0.90 -4.94 20.45
C PRO A 121 -0.48 -4.64 21.06
N ASP A 122 -0.56 -4.61 22.40
CA ASP A 122 -1.81 -4.42 23.12
C ASP A 122 -2.58 -3.17 22.67
N GLY A 123 -3.87 -3.35 22.39
CA GLY A 123 -4.76 -2.28 21.93
C GLY A 123 -4.49 -1.78 20.51
N LYS A 124 -3.60 -2.44 19.76
CA LYS A 124 -3.37 -2.20 18.33
C LYS A 124 -4.05 -3.24 17.45
N ARG A 125 -4.03 -2.99 16.15
CA ARG A 125 -4.56 -3.86 15.10
C ARG A 125 -3.62 -3.81 13.91
N LEU A 126 -3.64 -4.87 13.11
CA LEU A 126 -2.97 -4.85 11.82
C LEU A 126 -3.60 -3.78 10.90
N PRO A 127 -2.76 -3.12 10.10
CA PRO A 127 -3.25 -2.18 9.11
C PRO A 127 -4.17 -2.88 8.10
N GLN A 128 -5.16 -2.15 7.61
CA GLN A 128 -5.86 -2.56 6.39
C GLN A 128 -4.87 -2.47 5.21
N VAL A 129 -4.90 -3.45 4.32
CA VAL A 129 -4.05 -3.49 3.12
C VAL A 129 -4.92 -3.21 1.90
N VAL A 130 -4.47 -2.27 1.07
CA VAL A 130 -5.05 -1.95 -0.24
C VAL A 130 -3.94 -2.02 -1.28
N GLY A 131 -4.11 -2.82 -2.32
CA GLY A 131 -3.25 -2.83 -3.49
C GLY A 131 -3.92 -2.13 -4.66
N LEU A 132 -3.13 -1.35 -5.40
CA LEU A 132 -3.52 -0.68 -6.64
C LEU A 132 -2.65 -1.27 -7.76
N THR A 133 -3.26 -1.74 -8.85
CA THR A 133 -2.50 -2.21 -10.00
C THR A 133 -3.35 -2.18 -11.27
N ALA A 134 -2.76 -1.92 -12.44
CA ALA A 134 -3.47 -2.05 -13.71
C ALA A 134 -3.64 -3.52 -14.15
N SER A 135 -2.77 -4.40 -13.64
CA SER A 135 -2.76 -5.84 -13.92
C SER A 135 -2.03 -6.57 -12.80
N LEU A 136 -2.50 -7.76 -12.41
CA LEU A 136 -1.77 -8.60 -11.48
C LEU A 136 -0.66 -9.43 -12.15
N GLY A 137 -0.56 -9.34 -13.48
CA GLY A 137 0.35 -10.18 -14.25
C GLY A 137 -0.10 -11.65 -14.28
N ILE A 138 0.63 -12.45 -15.05
CA ILE A 138 0.45 -13.91 -15.11
C ILE A 138 1.74 -14.66 -14.76
N GLY A 139 2.79 -13.95 -14.34
CA GLY A 139 4.13 -14.50 -14.16
C GLY A 139 4.59 -15.28 -15.40
N ASN A 140 5.07 -16.50 -15.17
CA ASN A 140 5.49 -17.43 -16.23
C ASN A 140 4.39 -18.42 -16.65
N ALA A 141 3.12 -18.13 -16.35
CA ALA A 141 2.00 -19.03 -16.63
C ALA A 141 1.87 -19.33 -18.12
N GLN A 142 1.75 -20.62 -18.45
CA GLN A 142 1.57 -21.10 -19.82
C GLN A 142 0.11 -21.42 -20.14
N ASN A 143 -0.78 -21.36 -19.14
CA ASN A 143 -2.19 -21.65 -19.28
C ASN A 143 -3.01 -20.87 -18.23
N ALA A 144 -4.33 -20.87 -18.40
CA ALA A 144 -5.25 -20.12 -17.54
C ALA A 144 -5.20 -20.58 -16.07
N SER A 145 -5.01 -21.88 -15.80
CA SER A 145 -4.92 -22.40 -14.43
C SER A 145 -3.69 -21.86 -13.70
N GLU A 146 -2.53 -21.86 -14.37
CA GLU A 146 -1.31 -21.27 -13.81
C GLU A 146 -1.43 -19.76 -13.62
N ALA A 147 -2.14 -19.05 -14.51
CA ALA A 147 -2.41 -17.62 -14.34
C ALA A 147 -3.28 -17.35 -13.12
N VAL A 148 -4.33 -18.16 -12.89
CA VAL A 148 -5.17 -18.07 -11.68
C VAL A 148 -4.36 -18.37 -10.42
N LYS A 149 -3.45 -19.35 -10.45
CA LYS A 149 -2.55 -19.63 -9.31
C LYS A 149 -1.65 -18.44 -9.01
N HIS A 150 -1.05 -17.82 -10.04
CA HIS A 150 -0.23 -16.62 -9.87
C HIS A 150 -1.04 -15.47 -9.25
N PHE A 151 -2.25 -15.25 -9.75
CA PHE A 151 -3.18 -14.28 -9.21
C PHE A 151 -3.49 -14.53 -7.72
N VAL A 152 -3.84 -15.77 -7.35
CA VAL A 152 -4.16 -16.16 -5.97
C VAL A 152 -2.94 -15.99 -5.08
N LYS A 153 -1.73 -16.30 -5.58
CA LYS A 153 -0.47 -16.10 -4.87
C LYS A 153 -0.27 -14.63 -4.49
N ILE A 154 -0.43 -13.69 -5.43
CA ILE A 154 -0.29 -12.26 -5.13
C ILE A 154 -1.35 -11.81 -4.10
N CYS A 155 -2.59 -12.28 -4.25
CA CYS A 155 -3.64 -11.98 -3.27
C CYS A 155 -3.28 -12.50 -1.87
N ALA A 156 -2.76 -13.73 -1.77
CA ALA A 156 -2.32 -14.31 -0.50
C ALA A 156 -1.14 -13.54 0.10
N ASN A 157 -0.13 -13.18 -0.71
CA ASN A 157 1.01 -12.38 -0.29
C ASN A 157 0.56 -11.04 0.35
N LEU A 158 -0.44 -10.37 -0.25
CA LEU A 158 -0.98 -9.09 0.24
C LEU A 158 -2.16 -9.22 1.24
N ASP A 159 -2.51 -10.43 1.68
CA ASP A 159 -3.66 -10.72 2.56
C ASP A 159 -5.04 -10.32 1.99
N ILE A 160 -5.20 -10.28 0.67
CA ILE A 160 -6.39 -9.77 -0.01
C ILE A 160 -7.56 -10.76 0.08
N THR A 161 -8.75 -10.21 0.37
CA THR A 161 -10.02 -10.95 0.39
C THR A 161 -11.06 -10.42 -0.60
N VAL A 162 -10.85 -9.22 -1.15
CA VAL A 162 -11.78 -8.54 -2.06
C VAL A 162 -11.03 -8.01 -3.27
N LEU A 163 -11.63 -8.20 -4.45
CA LEU A 163 -11.16 -7.68 -5.73
C LEU A 163 -12.22 -6.73 -6.28
N SER A 164 -11.82 -5.53 -6.63
CA SER A 164 -12.68 -4.48 -7.15
C SER A 164 -12.22 -4.06 -8.53
N TYR A 165 -13.08 -4.26 -9.53
CA TYR A 165 -12.87 -3.90 -10.93
C TYR A 165 -14.14 -3.28 -11.51
N VAL A 166 -14.01 -2.50 -12.57
CA VAL A 166 -15.16 -1.86 -13.22
C VAL A 166 -15.94 -2.90 -14.01
N HIS A 167 -17.20 -3.15 -13.62
CA HIS A 167 -18.11 -4.03 -14.34
C HIS A 167 -19.46 -3.37 -14.69
N GLU A 168 -19.86 -2.29 -14.02
CA GLU A 168 -21.11 -1.55 -14.32
C GLU A 168 -20.88 -0.41 -15.31
N ASN A 169 -19.92 0.49 -15.03
CA ASN A 169 -19.67 1.70 -15.84
C ASN A 169 -18.57 1.47 -16.90
N ILE A 170 -18.64 0.36 -17.64
CA ILE A 170 -17.60 -0.04 -18.61
C ILE A 170 -17.48 0.98 -19.75
N ASP A 171 -18.60 1.54 -20.22
CA ASP A 171 -18.59 2.47 -21.35
C ASP A 171 -17.99 3.83 -20.97
N GLU A 172 -18.25 4.32 -19.75
CA GLU A 172 -17.58 5.51 -19.20
C GLU A 172 -16.07 5.26 -19.14
N LEU A 173 -15.64 4.12 -18.59
CA LEU A 173 -14.22 3.79 -18.52
C LEU A 173 -13.56 3.76 -19.91
N ARG A 174 -14.24 3.18 -20.91
CA ARG A 174 -13.74 3.14 -22.30
C ARG A 174 -13.61 4.52 -22.94
N ALA A 175 -14.45 5.49 -22.55
CA ALA A 175 -14.34 6.86 -23.04
C ALA A 175 -13.06 7.56 -22.57
N PHE A 176 -12.51 7.15 -21.42
CA PHE A 176 -11.30 7.76 -20.83
C PHE A 176 -10.05 6.86 -20.89
N SER A 177 -10.18 5.58 -21.21
CA SER A 177 -9.08 4.63 -21.37
C SER A 177 -8.82 4.37 -22.86
N SER A 178 -7.69 4.86 -23.37
CA SER A 178 -7.26 4.54 -24.73
C SER A 178 -6.91 3.04 -24.81
N ILE A 179 -7.75 2.25 -25.48
CA ILE A 179 -7.40 0.89 -25.87
C ILE A 179 -6.35 1.02 -26.98
N ALA A 180 -5.13 0.54 -26.75
CA ALA A 180 -4.12 0.49 -27.80
C ALA A 180 -4.64 -0.37 -28.97
N VAL A 181 -4.38 0.06 -30.21
CA VAL A 181 -4.95 -0.48 -31.45
C VAL A 181 -4.65 -1.97 -31.66
N ASP A 182 -3.72 -2.56 -30.90
CA ASP A 182 -3.35 -3.98 -30.95
C ASP A 182 -4.27 -4.93 -30.15
N GLY A 183 -5.43 -4.45 -29.68
CA GLY A 183 -6.50 -5.32 -29.14
C GLY A 183 -6.16 -6.07 -27.86
N LYS A 184 -5.07 -5.72 -27.16
CA LYS A 184 -4.67 -6.36 -25.91
C LYS A 184 -4.65 -5.34 -24.77
N THR A 185 -5.64 -5.51 -23.89
CA THR A 185 -5.80 -4.92 -22.55
C THR A 185 -5.93 -3.40 -22.47
N GLY A 186 -7.17 -2.93 -22.24
CA GLY A 186 -7.39 -1.61 -21.64
C GLY A 186 -6.86 -1.59 -20.22
N LYS A 187 -6.10 -0.56 -19.85
CA LYS A 187 -5.62 -0.38 -18.48
C LYS A 187 -6.82 -0.05 -17.60
N CYS A 188 -7.22 -0.98 -16.74
CA CYS A 188 -8.22 -0.76 -15.71
C CYS A 188 -7.50 -0.86 -14.37
N MET A 189 -7.62 0.15 -13.49
CA MET A 189 -7.07 0.03 -12.15
C MET A 189 -7.89 -1.00 -11.37
N LEU A 190 -7.27 -2.14 -11.08
CA LEU A 190 -7.76 -3.14 -10.15
C LEU A 190 -7.38 -2.72 -8.73
N ILE A 191 -8.38 -2.63 -7.87
CA ILE A 191 -8.18 -2.37 -6.44
C ILE A 191 -8.39 -3.68 -5.70
N ILE A 192 -7.44 -4.06 -4.88
CA ILE A 192 -7.48 -5.29 -4.08
C ILE A 192 -7.41 -4.93 -2.60
N CYS A 193 -8.24 -5.54 -1.73
CA CYS A 193 -8.25 -5.21 -0.30
C CYS A 193 -8.53 -6.40 0.63
N ASN A 194 -8.04 -6.33 1.87
CA ASN A 194 -8.19 -7.36 2.90
C ASN A 194 -9.39 -7.21 3.85
N ARG A 195 -10.28 -6.23 3.67
CA ARG A 195 -11.50 -6.06 4.51
C ARG A 195 -12.81 -6.05 3.72
N ASN A 196 -13.74 -6.89 4.16
CA ASN A 196 -15.15 -6.90 3.74
C ASN A 196 -15.98 -5.87 4.52
N ARG A 197 -16.12 -4.63 4.03
CA ARG A 197 -17.29 -3.76 4.29
C ARG A 197 -17.40 -2.67 3.22
N LYS A 198 -18.64 -2.23 2.98
CA LYS A 198 -19.17 -1.13 2.14
C LYS A 198 -18.43 0.24 2.19
N GLN A 199 -17.25 0.34 2.79
CA GLN A 199 -16.47 1.57 2.91
C GLN A 199 -15.40 1.74 1.83
N ILE A 200 -15.10 0.68 1.09
CA ILE A 200 -14.20 0.75 -0.06
C ILE A 200 -15.04 1.21 -1.26
N LEU A 201 -15.25 2.54 -1.32
CA LEU A 201 -15.34 3.30 -2.56
C LEU A 201 -16.69 3.31 -3.32
N ASN A 202 -17.59 4.20 -2.87
CA ASN A 202 -18.38 5.06 -3.78
C ASN A 202 -17.51 6.16 -4.42
N TYR A 203 -16.19 5.99 -4.44
CA TYR A 203 -15.25 6.95 -5.00
C TYR A 203 -14.67 6.31 -6.24
N THR A 204 -15.07 6.83 -7.40
CA THR A 204 -14.38 6.70 -8.66
C THR A 204 -12.93 7.12 -8.45
N PHE A 205 -12.01 6.17 -8.27
CA PHE A 205 -10.60 6.49 -8.37
C PHE A 205 -10.32 6.73 -9.85
N PHE A 206 -10.14 8.00 -10.19
CA PHE A 206 -9.58 8.38 -11.47
C PHE A 206 -8.15 7.81 -11.57
N CYS A 207 -7.89 7.05 -12.65
CA CYS A 207 -6.53 6.90 -13.13
C CYS A 207 -5.96 8.31 -13.36
N PHE A 208 -4.87 8.66 -12.68
CA PHE A 208 -4.02 9.78 -13.06
C PHE A 208 -2.93 9.30 -14.02
#